data_AF-A0A967X917-F1
#
_entry.id   AF-A0A967X917-F1
#
_cell.length_a   1.000
_cell.length_b   1.000
_cell.length_c   1.000
_cell.angle_alpha   90.00
_cell.angle_beta   90.00
_cell.angle_gamma   90.00
#
_symmetry.space_group_name_H-M   'P 1'
#
loop_
_entity.id
_entity.type
_entity.pdbx_description
1 polymer ?
#
loop_
_entity_poly.entity_id
_entity_poly.type
_entity_poly.pdbx_seq_one_letter_code
_entity_poly.pdbx_strand_id
1 'polypeptide(L)' 'MATTTQRQVEEDVWIPTCCGQCYCMCGIKVRRQNGVVTEIAGNPDAPS' A
#
# COMPACT_ATOMS: atom_id res chain seq x y z
N MET A 1 -28.03 -17.48 -5.79
CA MET A 1 -27.37 -16.24 -5.36
C MET A 1 -26.04 -16.64 -4.75
N ALA A 2 -24.93 -16.40 -5.44
CA ALA A 2 -23.61 -16.79 -4.95
C ALA A 2 -23.18 -15.78 -3.89
N THR A 3 -23.17 -16.20 -2.62
CA THR A 3 -22.62 -15.41 -1.53
C THR A 3 -21.12 -15.35 -1.72
N THR A 4 -20.63 -14.23 -2.25
CA THR A 4 -19.19 -13.94 -2.30
C THR A 4 -18.70 -13.84 -0.87
N THR A 5 -18.05 -14.89 -0.38
CA THR A 5 -17.29 -14.85 0.87
C THR A 5 -16.23 -13.76 0.72
N GLN A 6 -16.52 -12.54 1.19
CA GLN A 6 -15.49 -11.53 1.39
C GLN A 6 -14.49 -12.15 2.37
N ARG A 7 -13.28 -12.46 1.88
CA ARG A 7 -12.16 -12.80 2.77
C ARG A 7 -11.97 -11.60 3.69
N GLN A 8 -12.21 -11.83 4.97
CA GLN A 8 -11.97 -10.83 5.99
C GLN A 8 -10.47 -10.50 5.97
N VAL A 9 -10.14 -9.26 5.66
CA VAL A 9 -8.77 -8.77 5.72
C VAL A 9 -8.51 -8.40 7.17
N GLU A 10 -7.62 -9.13 7.84
CA GLU A 10 -7.35 -8.99 9.28
C GLU A 10 -6.41 -7.81 9.55
N GLU A 11 -5.53 -7.51 8.60
CA GLU A 11 -4.59 -6.41 8.68
C GLU A 11 -4.67 -5.61 7.40
N ASP A 12 -5.07 -4.34 7.47
CA ASP A 12 -5.13 -3.41 6.33
C ASP A 12 -4.53 -2.07 6.76
N VAL A 13 -3.25 -1.85 6.41
CA VAL A 13 -2.47 -0.71 6.87
C VAL A 13 -1.78 0.01 5.72
N TRP A 14 -1.71 1.34 5.83
CA TRP A 14 -0.89 2.17 4.95
C TRP A 14 0.46 2.45 5.61
N ILE A 15 1.53 2.11 4.91
CA ILE A 15 2.91 2.23 5.40
C ILE A 15 3.65 3.24 4.50
N PRO A 16 4.15 4.37 5.04
CA PRO A 16 4.98 5.30 4.27
C PRO A 16 6.36 4.69 4.01
N THR A 17 6.87 4.86 2.78
CA THR A 17 8.20 4.37 2.36
C THR A 17 8.71 5.16 1.15
N CYS A 18 9.90 4.84 0.63
CA CYS A 18 10.47 5.43 -0.58
C CYS A 18 10.44 4.45 -1.77
N CYS A 19 10.25 4.99 -2.98
CA CYS A 19 10.31 4.22 -4.22
C CYS A 19 11.76 3.91 -4.61
N GLY A 20 12.07 2.63 -4.83
CA GLY A 20 13.42 2.17 -5.21
C GLY A 20 13.63 1.92 -6.71
N GLN A 21 12.73 2.38 -7.59
CA GLN A 21 12.83 2.11 -9.04
C GLN A 21 13.93 2.94 -9.74
N CYS A 22 14.26 4.11 -9.20
CA CYS A 22 15.31 4.98 -9.69
C CYS A 22 15.98 5.70 -8.52
N TYR A 23 16.94 6.58 -8.80
CA TYR A 23 17.66 7.33 -7.78
C TYR A 23 16.89 8.52 -7.19
N CYS A 24 15.69 8.85 -7.69
CA CYS A 24 14.89 9.95 -7.16
C CYS A 24 14.27 9.67 -5.79
N MET A 25 14.12 8.39 -5.40
CA MET A 25 13.62 7.99 -4.08
C MET A 25 12.29 8.65 -3.68
N CYS A 26 11.35 8.78 -4.62
CA CYS A 26 10.07 9.45 -4.40
C CYS A 26 9.33 8.87 -3.17
N GLY A 27 8.73 9.75 -2.36
CA GLY A 27 7.90 9.33 -1.24
C GLY A 27 6.59 8.67 -1.69
N ILE A 28 6.33 7.46 -1.19
CA ILE A 28 5.13 6.68 -1.49
C ILE A 28 4.52 6.12 -0.21
N LYS A 29 3.30 5.62 -0.31
CA LYS A 29 2.67 4.79 0.72
C LYS A 29 2.18 3.50 0.08
N VAL A 30 2.37 2.39 0.77
CA VAL A 30 1.94 1.07 0.33
C VAL A 30 0.83 0.56 1.24
N ARG A 31 -0.22 0.01 0.65
CA ARG A 31 -1.29 -0.66 1.39
C ARG A 31 -0.93 -2.13 1.52
N ARG A 32 -0.69 -2.58 2.75
CA ARG A 32 -0.42 -3.99 3.07
C ARG A 32 -1.68 -4.61 3.64
N GLN A 33 -2.13 -5.69 3.00
CA GLN A 33 -3.24 -6.51 3.43
C GLN A 33 -2.77 -7.93 3.73
N ASN A 34 -2.94 -8.40 4.97
CA ASN A 34 -2.53 -9.75 5.39
C ASN A 34 -1.09 -10.11 4.95
N GLY A 35 -0.14 -9.19 5.14
CA GLY A 35 1.26 -9.38 4.73
C GLY A 35 1.56 -9.16 3.24
N VAL A 36 0.56 -8.92 2.39
CA VAL A 36 0.70 -8.73 0.94
C VAL A 36 0.49 -7.28 0.55
N VAL A 37 1.36 -6.72 -0.28
CA VAL A 37 1.13 -5.38 -0.86
C VAL A 37 0.04 -5.47 -1.91
N THR A 38 -1.04 -4.72 -1.71
CA THR A 38 -2.23 -4.73 -2.60
C THR A 38 -2.38 -3.44 -3.38
N GLU A 39 -1.83 -2.33 -2.89
CA GLU A 39 -1.93 -1.02 -3.52
C GLU A 39 -0.68 -0.17 -3.24
N ILE A 40 -0.33 0.70 -4.19
CA ILE A 40 0.78 1.65 -4.08
C ILE A 40 0.27 3.01 -4.55
N ALA A 41 0.50 4.05 -3.73
CA ALA A 41 0.13 5.42 -4.05
C ALA A 41 1.26 6.40 -3.71
N GLY A 42 1.28 7.56 -4.37
CA GLY A 42 2.15 8.67 -3.97
C GLY A 42 1.84 9.13 -2.55
N ASN A 43 2.86 9.54 -1.80
CA ASN A 43 2.67 10.11 -0.48
C ASN A 43 2.68 11.65 -0.55
N PRO A 44 1.52 12.33 -0.43
CA PRO A 44 1.47 13.79 -0.48
C PRO A 44 2.13 14.44 0.74
N ASP A 45 2.31 13.70 1.84
CA ASP A 45 2.99 14.17 3.05
C ASP A 45 4.52 14.04 2.97
N ALA A 46 5.04 13.46 1.87
CA ALA A 46 6.49 13.36 1.68
C ALA A 46 7.09 14.74 1.33
N PRO A 47 8.31 15.04 1.83
CA PRO A 47 9.01 16.26 1.47
C PRO A 47 9.29 16.29 -0.04
N SER A 48 9.19 17.49 -0.61
CA SER A 48 9.47 17.81 -2.01
C SER A 48 10.96 17.90 -2.31
#